data_AF-A0A3D4LKI5-F1
#
_entry.id   AF-A0A3D4LKI5-F1
#
_cell.length_a   1.000
_cell.length_b   1.000
_cell.length_c   1.000
_cell.angle_alpha   90.00
_cell.angle_beta   90.00
_cell.angle_gamma   90.00
#
_symmetry.space_group_name_H-M   'P 1'
#
loop_
_entity.id
_entity.type
_entity.pdbx_description
1 polymer ?
#
loop_
_entity_poly.entity_id
_entity_poly.type
_entity_poly.pdbx_seq_one_letter_code
_entity_poly.pdbx_strand_id
1 'polypeptide(L)' 'MTKIGIILGSTKPGRNGEAVAKWVYNIAKQREDAQFELVDVKDFDLPLYDEPYPAMMQQYTKEHTKK' A
#
# COMPACT_ATOMS: atom_id res chain seq x y z
N MET A 1 3.30 -18.78 18.19
CA MET A 1 3.89 -18.54 16.85
C MET A 1 3.69 -17.07 16.53
N THR A 2 4.76 -16.31 16.28
CA THR A 2 4.68 -14.86 16.03
C THR A 2 4.16 -14.61 14.61
N LYS A 3 3.21 -13.67 14.47
CA LYS A 3 2.68 -13.23 13.17
C LYS A 3 3.12 -11.80 12.92
N ILE A 4 3.64 -11.52 11.73
CA ILE A 4 4.17 -10.21 11.34
C ILE A 4 3.48 -9.76 10.06
N GLY A 5 2.81 -8.61 10.11
CA GLY A 5 2.22 -7.96 8.94
C GLY A 5 3.18 -6.96 8.30
N ILE A 6 3.35 -7.04 6.99
CA ILE A 6 4.05 -6.04 6.17
C ILE A 6 2.97 -5.19 5.51
N ILE A 7 2.86 -3.91 5.88
CA ILE A 7 1.77 -3.04 5.43
C ILE A 7 2.26 -2.09 4.33
N LEU A 8 1.66 -2.18 3.14
CA LEU A 8 1.85 -1.21 2.07
C LEU A 8 0.82 -0.08 2.20
N GLY A 9 1.26 1.05 2.75
CA GLY A 9 0.38 2.18 3.10
C GLY A 9 -0.01 3.13 1.97
N SER A 10 0.39 2.89 0.71
CA SER A 10 0.08 3.79 -0.41
C SER A 10 -0.99 3.18 -1.31
N THR A 11 -2.04 3.94 -1.61
CA THR A 11 -3.13 3.56 -2.53
C THR A 11 -2.94 4.16 -3.93
N LYS A 12 -1.93 5.03 -4.10
CA LYS A 12 -1.69 5.76 -5.36
C LYS A 12 -1.43 4.81 -6.54
N PRO A 13 -1.98 5.10 -7.73
CA PRO A 13 -1.59 4.44 -8.97
C PRO A 13 -0.09 4.59 -9.23
N GLY A 14 0.57 3.54 -9.71
CA GLY A 14 2.01 3.58 -10.03
C GLY A 14 2.94 3.71 -8.82
N ARG A 15 2.50 3.32 -7.61
CA ARG A 15 3.32 3.40 -6.40
C ARG A 15 4.58 2.53 -6.46
N ASN A 16 5.73 3.13 -6.18
CA ASN A 16 7.00 2.40 -6.03
C ASN A 16 6.99 1.42 -4.84
N GLY A 17 6.17 1.71 -3.83
CA GLY A 17 6.08 0.89 -2.62
C GLY A 17 5.63 -0.56 -2.87
N GLU A 18 4.92 -0.83 -3.96
CA GLU A 18 4.49 -2.19 -4.31
C GLU A 18 5.68 -3.12 -4.57
N ALA A 19 6.64 -2.67 -5.38
CA ALA A 19 7.84 -3.44 -5.69
C ALA A 19 8.67 -3.72 -4.43
N VAL A 20 8.84 -2.70 -3.58
CA VAL A 20 9.58 -2.81 -2.31
C VAL A 20 8.88 -3.76 -1.35
N ALA A 21 7.56 -3.65 -1.19
CA ALA A 21 6.80 -4.50 -0.26
C ALA A 21 6.84 -5.98 -0.69
N LYS A 22 6.72 -6.26 -1.99
CA LYS A 22 6.90 -7.62 -2.55
C LYS A 22 8.31 -8.15 -2.34
N TRP A 23 9.33 -7.32 -2.52
CA TRP A 23 10.73 -7.69 -2.28
C TRP A 23 10.97 -8.05 -0.80
N VAL A 24 10.51 -7.23 0.14
CA VAL A 24 10.62 -7.51 1.58
C VAL A 24 9.86 -8.79 1.95
N TYR A 25 8.63 -8.97 1.45
CA TYR A 25 7.86 -10.19 1.71
C TYR A 25 8.57 -11.46 1.20
N ASN A 26 9.19 -11.40 0.02
CA ASN A 26 9.94 -12.53 -0.54
C ASN A 26 11.20 -12.91 0.25
N ILE A 27 11.80 -11.95 0.97
CA ILE A 27 12.89 -12.22 1.91
C ILE A 27 12.30 -12.79 3.22
N ALA A 28 11.26 -12.16 3.74
CA ALA A 28 10.64 -12.54 5.01
C ALA A 28 10.08 -13.96 4.98
N LYS A 29 9.45 -14.39 3.89
CA LYS A 29 8.87 -15.75 3.75
C LYS A 29 9.90 -16.88 3.79
N GLN A 30 11.20 -16.58 3.70
CA GLN A 30 12.28 -17.57 3.82
C GLN A 30 12.61 -17.90 5.28
N ARG A 31 12.10 -17.09 6.22
CA ARG A 31 12.26 -17.32 7.65
C ARG A 31 11.20 -18.28 8.16
N GLU A 32 11.61 -19.22 9.00
CA GLU A 32 10.73 -20.23 9.62
C GLU A 32 10.32 -19.88 11.06
N ASP A 33 10.90 -18.83 11.65
CA ASP A 33 10.67 -18.44 13.05
C ASP A 33 9.39 -17.61 13.26
N ALA A 34 8.74 -17.15 12.18
CA ALA A 34 7.50 -16.39 12.22
C ALA A 34 6.66 -16.62 10.95
N GLN A 35 5.37 -16.25 11.03
CA GLN A 35 4.49 -16.18 9.86
C GLN A 35 4.42 -14.74 9.36
N PHE A 36 4.47 -14.57 8.05
CA PHE A 36 4.47 -13.26 7.40
C PHE A 36 3.30 -13.12 6.45
N GLU A 37 2.70 -11.93 6.45
CA GLU A 37 1.60 -11.56 5.56
C GLU A 37 1.88 -10.20 4.95
N LEU A 38 1.65 -10.06 3.65
CA LEU A 38 1.70 -8.78 2.95
C LEU A 38 0.28 -8.22 2.88
N VAL A 39 0.06 -7.06 3.49
CA VAL A 39 -1.22 -6.37 3.56
C VAL A 39 -1.13 -5.10 2.71
N ASP A 40 -1.86 -5.07 1.60
CA ASP A 40 -1.94 -3.90 0.73
C ASP A 40 -3.15 -3.06 1.09
N VAL A 41 -2.94 -1.82 1.53
CA VAL A 41 -4.04 -0.93 1.92
C VAL A 41 -4.98 -0.63 0.74
N LYS A 42 -4.52 -0.75 -0.51
CA LYS A 42 -5.36 -0.57 -1.71
C LYS A 42 -6.45 -1.63 -1.84
N ASP A 43 -6.27 -2.80 -1.25
CA ASP A 43 -7.26 -3.88 -1.27
C ASP A 43 -8.43 -3.58 -0.32
N PHE A 44 -8.26 -2.58 0.54
CA PHE A 44 -9.29 -2.06 1.43
C PHE A 44 -9.82 -0.77 0.81
N ASP A 45 -11.15 -0.64 0.71
CA ASP A 45 -11.82 0.54 0.17
C ASP A 45 -11.76 1.73 1.15
N LEU A 46 -10.54 2.19 1.43
CA LEU A 46 -10.28 3.32 2.31
C LEU A 46 -10.21 4.60 1.47
N PRO A 47 -10.95 5.67 1.83
CA PRO A 47 -10.98 6.94 1.08
C PRO A 47 -9.73 7.80 1.32
N LEU A 48 -8.53 7.19 1.25
CA LEU A 48 -7.25 7.81 1.58
C LEU A 48 -6.43 8.11 0.32
N TYR A 49 -6.19 9.40 0.05
CA TYR A 49 -5.10 9.95 -0.78
C TYR A 49 -4.74 9.17 -2.05
N ASP A 50 -5.75 8.69 -2.77
CA ASP A 50 -5.66 7.78 -3.89
C ASP A 50 -5.67 8.49 -5.26
N GLU A 51 -5.43 9.80 -5.26
CA GLU A 51 -5.26 10.64 -6.45
C GLU A 51 -3.89 10.42 -7.11
N PRO A 52 -3.81 10.50 -8.46
CA PRO A 52 -2.54 10.39 -9.17
C PRO A 52 -1.66 11.64 -8.98
N TYR A 53 -2.25 12.81 -8.73
CA TYR A 53 -1.54 14.08 -8.60
C TYR A 53 -1.50 14.62 -7.17
N PRO A 54 -0.47 15.38 -6.77
CA PRO A 54 -0.45 16.08 -5.50
C PRO A 54 -1.57 17.14 -5.39
N ALA A 55 -2.14 17.31 -4.20
CA ALA A 55 -3.23 18.27 -3.95
C ALA A 55 -2.89 19.72 -4.35
N MET A 56 -1.61 20.12 -4.31
CA MET A 56 -1.14 21.44 -4.76
C MET A 56 -1.47 21.72 -6.24
N MET A 57 -1.58 20.68 -7.08
CA MET A 57 -1.93 20.82 -8.50
C MET A 57 -3.44 20.99 -8.74
N GLN A 58 -4.29 20.77 -7.73
CA GLN A 58 -5.75 20.87 -7.82
C GLN A 58 -6.39 20.00 -8.92
N GLN A 59 -5.71 18.94 -9.35
CA GLN A 59 -6.19 18.00 -10.38
C GLN A 59 -6.83 16.76 -9.72
N TYR A 60 -8.08 16.91 -9.29
CA TYR A 60 -8.85 15.84 -8.64
C TYR A 60 -9.63 15.01 -9.67
N THR A 61 -9.36 13.71 -9.70
CA THR A 61 -9.98 12.78 -10.65
C THR A 61 -11.13 11.98 -10.04
N LYS A 62 -11.24 11.93 -8.70
CA LYS A 62 -12.23 11.11 -7.98
C LYS A 62 -13.35 11.97 -7.40
N GLU A 63 -14.52 11.37 -7.18
CA GLU A 63 -15.69 12.11 -6.65
C GLU A 63 -15.52 12.48 -5.18
N HIS A 64 -14.95 11.59 -4.34
CA HIS A 64 -14.74 11.86 -2.92
C HIS A 64 -13.63 12.88 -2.60
N THR A 65 -12.89 13.32 -3.62
CA THR A 65 -11.81 14.30 -3.52
C THR A 65 -12.17 15.64 -4.16
N LYS A 66 -13.23 15.70 -4.98
CA LYS A 66 -13.84 16.94 -5.45
C LYS A 66 -14.64 17.55 -4.29
N LYS A 67 -14.46 18.84 -4.05
CA LYS A 67 -15.27 19.62 -3.10
C LYS A 67 -16.27 20.47 -3.85
#